data_AF-A0A957D3R2-F1
#
_entry.id   AF-A0A957D3R2-F1
#
_cell.length_a   1.000
_cell.length_b   1.000
_cell.length_c   1.000
_cell.angle_alpha   90.00
_cell.angle_beta   90.00
_cell.angle_gamma   90.00
#
_symmetry.space_group_name_H-M   'P 1'
#
loop_
_entity.id
_entity.type
_entity.pdbx_description
1 polymer ?
#
loop_
_entity_poly.entity_id
_entity_poly.type
_entity_poly.pdbx_seq_one_letter_code
_entity_poly.pdbx_strand_id
1 'polypeptide(L)'
;MAKKNEKKAVEERESRKEILRKRKHEEQMRQVRIGVFGVVGLLILVIVIGLVNELVIIPNRPVAEVNGEAITLRDWQKRVRYERAQRIIFLENQYDAFGGNVGIIQQFAGQTINELLDSEALAQNTLDLMVQEQIVR
;
A
#
# COMPACT_ATOMS: atom_id res chain seq x y z
N MET A 1 -69.55 18.54 -23.34
CA MET A 1 -68.13 18.59 -22.94
C MET A 1 -67.99 17.95 -21.57
N ALA A 2 -67.80 16.63 -21.51
CA ALA A 2 -67.70 15.85 -20.27
C ALA A 2 -66.75 14.67 -20.56
N LYS A 3 -65.63 14.56 -19.83
CA LYS A 3 -64.75 13.36 -19.66
C LYS A 3 -63.27 13.65 -19.32
N LYS A 4 -62.85 14.89 -19.05
CA LYS A 4 -61.41 15.15 -18.80
C LYS A 4 -60.99 15.08 -17.31
N ASN A 5 -61.90 15.11 -16.35
CA ASN A 5 -61.56 15.26 -14.93
C ASN A 5 -61.61 13.99 -14.07
N GLU A 6 -62.04 12.85 -14.61
CA GLU A 6 -62.18 11.60 -13.82
C GLU A 6 -60.90 10.75 -13.76
N LYS A 7 -59.91 11.02 -14.63
CA LYS A 7 -58.69 10.22 -14.72
C LYS A 7 -57.57 10.65 -13.74
N LYS A 8 -57.75 11.73 -12.98
CA LYS A 8 -56.79 12.18 -11.95
C LYS A 8 -57.14 11.73 -10.53
N ALA A 9 -58.33 11.16 -10.31
CA ALA A 9 -58.76 10.68 -8.98
C ALA A 9 -58.35 9.23 -8.68
N VAL A 10 -57.63 8.59 -9.61
CA VAL A 10 -56.94 7.31 -9.42
C VAL A 10 -55.47 7.57 -9.09
N GLU A 11 -55.19 8.63 -8.32
CA GLU A 11 -54.00 8.65 -7.48
C GLU A 11 -54.26 7.64 -6.37
N GLU A 12 -53.83 6.40 -6.62
CA GLU A 12 -53.20 5.50 -5.66
C GLU A 12 -53.46 5.90 -4.19
N ARG A 13 -54.71 5.74 -3.74
CA ARG A 13 -55.02 5.81 -2.32
C ARG A 13 -54.47 4.53 -1.72
N GLU A 14 -53.18 4.55 -1.39
CA GLU A 14 -52.51 3.47 -0.67
C GLU A 14 -53.42 3.04 0.47
N SER A 15 -53.75 1.75 0.49
CA SER A 15 -54.60 1.18 1.52
C SER A 15 -53.97 1.49 2.88
N ARG A 16 -54.75 1.81 3.92
CA ARG A 16 -54.22 2.03 5.28
C ARG A 16 -53.30 0.88 5.74
N LYS A 17 -53.53 -0.34 5.23
CA LYS A 17 -52.67 -1.51 5.40
C LYS A 17 -51.30 -1.38 4.73
N GLU A 18 -51.22 -0.82 3.53
CA GLU A 18 -49.97 -0.60 2.79
C GLU A 18 -49.11 0.47 3.47
N ILE A 19 -49.74 1.56 3.94
CA ILE A 19 -49.06 2.61 4.72
C ILE A 19 -48.46 2.04 6.02
N LEU A 20 -49.20 1.18 6.73
CA LEU A 20 -48.71 0.51 7.94
C LEU A 20 -47.58 -0.48 7.65
N ARG A 21 -47.63 -1.21 6.53
CA ARG A 21 -46.56 -2.11 6.10
C ARG A 21 -45.30 -1.35 5.71
N LYS A 22 -45.43 -0.24 4.96
CA LYS A 22 -44.31 0.65 4.62
C LYS A 22 -43.60 1.18 5.86
N ARG A 23 -44.35 1.70 6.84
CA ARG A 23 -43.76 2.21 8.10
C ARG A 23 -42.97 1.13 8.86
N LYS A 24 -43.49 -0.09 8.94
CA LYS A 24 -42.79 -1.21 9.59
C LYS A 24 -41.54 -1.64 8.83
N HIS A 25 -41.59 -1.61 7.49
CA HIS A 25 -40.41 -1.85 6.65
C HIS A 25 -39.36 -0.76 6.81
N GLU A 26 -39.74 0.51 6.90
CA GLU A 26 -38.79 1.62 7.11
C GLU A 26 -38.05 1.51 8.44
N GLU A 27 -38.73 1.11 9.51
CA GLU A 27 -38.12 0.87 10.83
C GLU A 27 -37.10 -0.28 10.78
N GLN A 28 -37.46 -1.40 10.13
CA GLN A 28 -36.55 -2.54 9.93
C GLN A 28 -35.36 -2.15 9.05
N MET A 29 -35.61 -1.41 7.97
CA MET A 29 -34.56 -0.93 7.07
C MET A 29 -33.59 0.02 7.79
N ARG A 30 -34.10 0.84 8.72
CA ARG A 30 -33.28 1.73 9.55
C ARG A 30 -32.36 0.94 10.50
N GLN A 31 -32.88 -0.10 11.14
CA GLN A 31 -32.07 -0.97 12.00
C GLN A 31 -31.01 -1.75 11.20
N VAL A 32 -31.41 -2.34 10.07
CA VAL A 32 -30.49 -3.04 9.16
C VAL A 32 -29.41 -2.09 8.66
N ARG A 33 -29.76 -0.86 8.27
CA ARG A 33 -28.80 0.15 7.82
C ARG A 33 -27.79 0.51 8.90
N ILE A 34 -28.21 0.69 10.16
CA ILE A 34 -27.30 0.94 11.28
C ILE A 34 -26.36 -0.26 11.50
N GLY A 35 -26.88 -1.49 11.44
CA GLY A 35 -26.07 -2.70 11.52
C GLY A 35 -25.04 -2.78 10.40
N VAL A 36 -25.44 -2.50 9.16
CA VAL A 36 -24.54 -2.46 7.99
C VAL A 36 -23.46 -1.40 8.17
N PHE A 37 -23.81 -0.18 8.58
CA PHE A 37 -22.81 0.86 8.86
C PHE A 37 -21.88 0.49 10.01
N GLY A 38 -22.37 -0.24 11.02
CA GLY A 38 -21.55 -0.77 12.10
C GLY A 38 -20.51 -1.76 11.59
N VAL A 39 -20.92 -2.73 10.76
CA VAL A 39 -20.01 -3.72 10.16
C VAL A 39 -19.01 -3.05 9.22
N VAL A 40 -19.46 -2.15 8.34
CA VAL A 40 -18.58 -1.40 7.44
C VAL A 40 -17.58 -0.55 8.23
N GLY A 41 -18.04 0.13 9.28
CA GLY A 41 -17.17 0.91 10.17
C GLY A 41 -16.12 0.04 10.86
N LEU A 42 -16.51 -1.15 11.33
CA LEU A 42 -15.58 -2.11 11.94
C LEU A 42 -14.52 -2.58 10.93
N LEU A 43 -14.92 -2.89 9.70
CA LEU A 43 -13.98 -3.28 8.64
C LEU A 43 -12.99 -2.16 8.33
N ILE A 44 -13.47 -0.91 8.20
CA ILE A 44 -12.60 0.27 8.00
C ILE A 44 -11.62 0.41 9.16
N LEU A 45 -12.07 0.22 10.41
CA LEU A 45 -11.20 0.28 11.59
C LEU A 45 -10.05 -0.73 11.51
N VAL A 46 -10.34 -1.98 11.15
CA VAL A 46 -9.30 -3.03 11.01
C VAL A 46 -8.30 -2.65 9.92
N ILE A 47 -8.76 -2.15 8.77
CA ILE A 47 -7.89 -1.70 7.68
C ILE A 47 -6.97 -0.56 8.16
N VAL A 48 -7.53 0.44 8.84
CA VAL A 48 -6.76 1.57 9.36
C VAL A 48 -5.69 1.10 10.36
N ILE A 49 -6.03 0.20 11.28
CA ILE A 49 -5.07 -0.37 12.22
C ILE A 49 -3.95 -1.11 11.48
N GLY A 50 -4.30 -1.92 10.47
CA GLY A 50 -3.33 -2.63 9.63
C GLY A 50 -2.38 -1.66 8.91
N LEU A 51 -2.92 -0.60 8.30
CA LEU A 51 -2.13 0.44 7.63
C LEU A 51 -1.21 1.17 8.60
N VAL A 52 -1.67 1.53 9.80
CA VAL A 52 -0.82 2.18 10.80
C VAL A 52 0.31 1.25 11.24
N ASN A 53 0.02 -0.03 11.44
CA ASN A 53 1.05 -0.99 11.81
C ASN A 53 2.11 -1.15 10.70
N GLU A 54 1.67 -1.31 9.45
CA GLU A 54 2.55 -1.49 8.30
C GLU A 54 3.36 -0.23 7.93
N LEU A 55 2.75 0.96 8.03
CA LEU A 55 3.35 2.21 7.56
C LEU A 55 4.06 3.01 8.66
N VAL A 56 3.74 2.78 9.93
CA VAL A 56 4.28 3.56 11.06
C VAL A 56 5.07 2.69 12.03
N ILE A 57 4.54 1.53 12.42
CA ILE A 57 5.15 0.72 13.48
C ILE A 57 6.31 -0.11 12.93
N ILE A 58 6.09 -0.93 11.90
CA ILE A 58 7.10 -1.79 11.29
C ILE A 58 8.32 -1.01 10.75
N PRO A 59 8.17 0.07 9.95
CA PRO A 59 9.30 0.79 9.37
C PRO A 59 10.18 1.52 10.41
N ASN A 60 9.63 1.86 11.57
CA ASN A 60 10.36 2.52 12.65
C ASN A 60 11.07 1.52 13.60
N ARG A 61 10.95 0.21 13.36
CA ARG A 61 11.69 -0.77 14.16
C ARG A 61 13.20 -0.68 13.85
N PRO A 62 14.07 -0.66 14.89
CA PRO A 62 15.51 -0.67 14.68
C PRO A 62 15.95 -2.04 14.13
N VAL A 63 16.78 -2.02 13.10
CA VAL A 63 17.47 -3.22 12.55
C VAL A 63 18.82 -3.41 13.22
N ALA A 64 19.48 -2.30 13.57
CA ALA A 64 20.71 -2.28 14.35
C ALA A 64 20.74 -1.01 15.21
N GLU A 65 21.46 -1.07 16.33
CA GLU A 65 21.74 0.09 17.18
C GLU A 65 23.26 0.24 17.27
N VAL A 66 23.77 1.44 16.97
CA VAL A 66 25.20 1.74 16.93
C VAL A 66 25.42 3.00 17.74
N ASN A 67 26.21 2.92 18.82
CA ASN A 67 26.50 4.05 19.72
C ASN A 67 25.25 4.77 20.27
N GLY A 68 24.13 4.07 20.44
CA GLY A 68 22.86 4.64 20.92
C GLY A 68 22.01 5.32 19.82
N GLU A 69 22.45 5.31 18.57
CA GLU A 69 21.66 5.73 17.40
C GLU A 69 21.08 4.49 16.70
N ALA A 70 19.76 4.50 16.50
CA ALA A 70 19.02 3.40 15.89
C ALA A 70 19.00 3.52 14.36
N ILE A 71 19.49 2.49 13.66
CA ILE A 71 19.28 2.35 12.22
C ILE A 71 17.90 1.73 12.00
N THR A 72 16.95 2.54 11.52
CA THR A 72 15.57 2.07 11.30
C THR A 72 15.47 1.16 10.07
N LEU A 73 14.50 0.23 10.09
CA LEU A 73 14.20 -0.64 8.95
C LEU A 73 13.92 0.15 7.67
N ARG A 74 13.21 1.28 7.80
CA ARG A 74 12.91 2.16 6.68
C ARG A 74 14.16 2.73 6.03
N ASP A 75 15.09 3.21 6.83
CA ASP A 75 16.31 3.85 6.32
C ASP A 75 17.22 2.83 5.66
N TRP A 76 17.36 1.65 6.26
CA TRP A 76 18.07 0.53 5.66
C TRP A 76 17.45 0.09 4.33
N GLN A 77 16.13 -0.17 4.28
CA GLN A 77 15.46 -0.53 3.02
C GLN A 77 15.59 0.55 1.95
N LYS A 78 15.55 1.82 2.34
CA LYS A 78 15.75 2.94 1.42
C LYS A 78 17.17 2.94 0.85
N ARG A 79 18.18 2.71 1.70
CA ARG A 79 19.57 2.62 1.26
C ARG A 79 19.79 1.41 0.36
N VAL A 80 19.26 0.23 0.69
CA VAL A 80 19.37 -0.98 -0.16
C VAL A 80 18.78 -0.75 -1.55
N ARG A 81 17.58 -0.13 -1.63
CA ARG A 81 16.98 0.23 -2.92
C ARG A 81 17.83 1.22 -3.70
N TYR A 82 18.42 2.20 -3.01
CA TYR A 82 19.31 3.17 -3.62
C TYR A 82 20.58 2.51 -4.18
N GLU A 83 21.29 1.70 -3.39
CA GLU A 83 22.49 0.97 -3.82
C GLU A 83 22.20 0.05 -5.02
N ARG A 84 21.06 -0.65 -4.99
CA ARG A 84 20.61 -1.47 -6.12
C ARG A 84 20.39 -0.64 -7.38
N ALA A 85 19.69 0.50 -7.26
CA ALA A 85 19.43 1.38 -8.39
C ALA A 85 20.74 1.94 -8.97
N GLN A 86 21.68 2.36 -8.13
CA GLN A 86 23.00 2.85 -8.56
C GLN A 86 23.77 1.80 -9.37
N ARG A 87 23.77 0.54 -8.92
CA ARG A 87 24.42 -0.57 -9.64
C ARG A 87 23.78 -0.85 -10.98
N ILE A 88 22.44 -0.78 -11.07
CA ILE A 88 21.72 -0.94 -12.35
C ILE A 88 22.08 0.20 -13.30
N ILE A 89 22.04 1.45 -12.84
CA ILE A 89 22.43 2.62 -13.63
C ILE A 89 23.89 2.50 -14.11
N PHE A 90 24.79 2.00 -13.25
CA PHE A 90 26.17 1.73 -13.64
C PHE A 90 26.26 0.72 -14.79
N LEU A 91 25.49 -0.38 -14.72
CA LEU A 91 25.44 -1.38 -15.80
C LEU A 91 24.86 -0.81 -17.10
N GLU A 92 23.80 -0.01 -17.02
CA GLU A 92 23.18 0.65 -18.17
C GLU A 92 24.17 1.60 -18.86
N ASN A 93 24.83 2.47 -18.09
CA ASN A 93 25.86 3.36 -18.62
C ASN A 93 27.00 2.60 -19.30
N GLN A 94 27.39 1.45 -18.74
CA GLN A 94 28.45 0.63 -19.31
C GLN A 94 27.98 -0.09 -20.58
N TYR A 95 26.73 -0.55 -20.61
CA TYR A 95 26.10 -1.16 -21.78
C TYR A 95 26.08 -0.18 -22.96
N ASP A 96 25.68 1.07 -22.71
CA ASP A 96 25.67 2.12 -23.71
C ASP A 96 27.10 2.49 -24.16
N ALA A 97 28.05 2.57 -23.24
CA ALA A 97 29.46 2.87 -23.55
C ALA A 97 30.10 1.81 -24.46
N PHE A 98 29.69 0.55 -24.35
CA PHE A 98 30.17 -0.54 -25.21
C PHE A 98 29.28 -0.81 -26.43
N GLY A 99 28.39 0.12 -26.78
CA GLY A 99 27.56 0.02 -27.99
C GLY A 99 26.54 -1.11 -27.94
N GLY A 100 26.06 -1.47 -26.75
CA GLY A 100 25.04 -2.49 -26.53
C GLY A 100 25.56 -3.93 -26.56
N ASN A 101 26.87 -4.15 -26.44
CA ASN A 101 27.45 -5.49 -26.44
C ASN A 101 27.35 -6.17 -25.06
N VAL A 102 26.37 -7.05 -24.91
CA VAL A 102 26.13 -7.82 -23.67
C VAL A 102 27.31 -8.74 -23.30
N GLY A 103 28.05 -9.27 -24.28
CA GLY A 103 29.18 -10.18 -24.02
C GLY A 103 30.33 -9.48 -23.29
N ILE A 104 30.60 -8.22 -23.66
CA ILE A 104 31.60 -7.38 -22.99
C ILE A 104 31.14 -7.05 -21.57
N ILE A 105 29.86 -6.70 -21.38
CA ILE A 105 29.31 -6.42 -20.05
C ILE A 105 29.42 -7.62 -19.11
N GLN A 106 29.13 -8.83 -19.59
CA GLN A 106 29.27 -10.03 -18.75
C GLN A 106 30.72 -10.26 -18.33
N GLN A 107 31.69 -9.94 -19.18
CA GLN A 107 33.12 -10.08 -18.87
C GLN A 107 33.59 -9.05 -17.83
N PHE A 108 33.18 -7.79 -17.95
CA PHE A 108 33.67 -6.70 -17.09
C PHE A 108 32.83 -6.47 -15.83
N ALA A 109 31.52 -6.69 -15.92
CA ALA A 109 30.57 -6.40 -14.86
C ALA A 109 29.93 -7.67 -14.26
N GLY A 110 30.48 -8.85 -14.56
CA GLY A 110 29.97 -10.13 -14.06
C GLY A 110 29.84 -10.17 -12.54
N GLN A 111 30.77 -9.57 -11.80
CA GLN A 111 30.69 -9.46 -10.33
C GLN A 111 29.50 -8.60 -9.88
N THR A 112 29.30 -7.42 -10.48
CA THR A 112 28.16 -6.54 -10.19
C THR A 112 26.83 -7.21 -10.51
N ILE A 113 26.77 -7.96 -11.61
CA ILE A 113 25.59 -8.75 -11.98
C ILE A 113 25.31 -9.82 -10.93
N ASN A 114 26.32 -10.57 -10.48
CA ASN A 114 26.16 -11.58 -9.44
C ASN A 114 25.70 -10.98 -8.10
N GLU A 115 26.19 -9.80 -7.74
CA GLU A 115 25.75 -9.12 -6.51
C GLU A 115 24.31 -8.56 -6.63
N LEU A 116 23.86 -8.21 -7.83
CA LEU A 116 22.46 -7.84 -8.07
C LEU A 116 21.52 -9.06 -8.04
N LEU A 117 22.04 -10.25 -8.35
CA LEU A 117 21.32 -11.53 -8.24
C LEU A 117 21.22 -11.97 -6.78
N ASP A 118 22.24 -11.70 -5.97
CA ASP A 118 22.24 -11.95 -4.53
C ASP A 118 21.76 -10.74 -3.72
N SER A 119 20.44 -10.61 -3.62
CA SER A 119 19.82 -9.51 -2.89
C SER A 119 20.14 -9.52 -1.38
N GLU A 120 20.43 -10.68 -0.81
CA GLU A 120 20.71 -10.81 0.63
C GLU A 120 22.10 -10.27 0.95
N ALA A 121 23.12 -10.68 0.19
CA ALA A 121 24.48 -10.17 0.33
C ALA A 121 24.54 -8.63 0.13
N LEU A 122 23.83 -8.10 -0.88
CA LEU A 122 23.76 -6.65 -1.12
C LEU A 122 23.14 -5.92 0.09
N ALA A 123 22.08 -6.50 0.66
CA ALA A 123 21.38 -5.89 1.79
C ALA A 123 22.23 -5.92 3.09
N GLN A 124 22.99 -6.99 3.30
CA GLN A 124 23.94 -7.11 4.41
C GLN A 124 25.09 -6.12 4.26
N ASN A 125 25.74 -6.07 3.09
CA ASN A 125 26.80 -5.10 2.81
C ASN A 125 26.32 -3.66 3.03
N THR A 126 25.07 -3.37 2.66
CA THR A 126 24.47 -2.04 2.88
C THR A 126 24.30 -1.74 4.37
N LEU A 127 23.87 -2.72 5.17
CA LEU A 127 23.76 -2.55 6.62
C LEU A 127 25.13 -2.29 7.24
N ASP A 128 26.14 -3.06 6.85
CA ASP A 128 27.51 -2.89 7.34
C ASP A 128 28.08 -1.51 6.99
N LEU A 129 27.81 -1.00 5.79
CA LEU A 129 28.16 0.37 5.40
C LEU A 129 27.47 1.41 6.28
N MET A 130 26.17 1.26 6.56
CA MET A 130 25.44 2.18 7.43
C MET A 130 25.94 2.14 8.88
N VAL A 131 26.32 0.97 9.37
CA VAL A 131 26.95 0.80 10.69
C VAL A 131 28.31 1.50 10.70
N GLN A 132 29.13 1.30 9.67
CA GLN A 132 30.45 1.91 9.58
C GLN A 132 30.37 3.45 9.47
N GLU A 133 29.45 3.98 8.67
CA GLU A 133 29.17 5.42 8.56
C GLU A 133 28.83 6.03 9.93
N GLN A 134 28.12 5.30 10.80
CA GLN A 134 27.78 5.75 12.15
C GLN A 134 28.95 5.62 13.15
N ILE A 135 29.84 4.64 12.98
CA ILE A 135 31.03 4.47 13.83
C ILE A 135 32.08 5.55 13.55
N VAL A 136 32.24 5.94 12.28
CA VAL A 136 33.28 6.89 11.84
C VAL A 136 32.88 8.36 12.12
N ARG A 137 31.60 8.62 12.38
CA ARG A 137 31.05 9.95 12.62
C ARG A 137 31.34 10.47 14.02
#